data_AF-A0A7C2VPX2-F1
#
_entry.id   AF-A0A7C2VPX2-F1
#
_cell.length_a   1.000
_cell.length_b   1.000
_cell.length_c   1.000
_cell.angle_alpha   90.00
_cell.angle_beta   90.00
_cell.angle_gamma   90.00
#
_symmetry.space_group_name_H-M   'P 1'
#
loop_
_entity.id
_entity.type
_entity.pdbx_description
1 polymer ?
#
loop_
_entity_poly.entity_id
_entity_poly.type
_entity_poly.pdbx_seq_one_letter_code
_entity_poly.pdbx_strand_id
1 'polypeptide(L)'
;MRALKICLWIAGVLCLLSVVGLFLPFSACESIAKVFGVESFPDSPLVMYGVRLMSATYAAVGVFFIILALRPMDYGVLVPFSGLAAVFVGVVCGITGLVVGMPVLWFLGDSVPCVVLGVLVFVFWRQAKTNN
;
A
#
# COMPACT_ATOMS: atom_id res chain seq x y z
N MET A 1 11.73 -12.74 -14.10
CA MET A 1 10.34 -13.21 -13.91
C MET A 1 9.99 -13.51 -12.45
N ARG A 2 10.73 -14.37 -11.73
CA ARG A 2 10.42 -14.72 -10.32
C ARG A 2 10.39 -13.51 -9.38
N ALA A 3 11.37 -12.61 -9.49
CA ALA A 3 11.45 -11.40 -8.65
C ALA A 3 10.23 -10.47 -8.81
N LEU A 4 9.77 -10.21 -10.03
CA LEU A 4 8.57 -9.42 -10.30
C LEU A 4 7.33 -10.02 -9.64
N LYS A 5 7.13 -11.34 -9.77
CA LYS A 5 6.02 -12.04 -9.11
C LYS A 5 6.09 -11.92 -7.59
N ILE A 6 7.28 -12.05 -7.01
CA ILE A 6 7.48 -11.91 -5.56
C ILE A 6 7.11 -10.50 -5.11
N CYS A 7 7.55 -9.45 -5.80
CA CYS A 7 7.20 -8.07 -5.46
C CYS A 7 5.68 -7.82 -5.52
N LEU A 8 5.01 -8.30 -6.57
CA LEU A 8 3.56 -8.17 -6.72
C LEU A 8 2.80 -8.95 -5.64
N TRP A 9 3.27 -10.15 -5.27
CA TRP A 9 2.70 -10.93 -4.16
C TRP A 9 2.89 -10.23 -2.81
N ILE A 10 4.07 -9.71 -2.52
CA ILE A 10 4.34 -8.97 -1.29
C ILE A 10 3.43 -7.74 -1.21
N ALA A 11 3.35 -6.95 -2.28
CA ALA A 11 2.47 -5.79 -2.34
C ALA A 11 0.99 -6.18 -2.13
N GLY A 12 0.54 -7.25 -2.80
CA GLY A 12 -0.83 -7.75 -2.68
C GLY A 12 -1.16 -8.23 -1.27
N VAL A 13 -0.28 -9.03 -0.65
CA VAL A 13 -0.48 -9.54 0.72
C VAL A 13 -0.47 -8.42 1.74
N LEU A 14 0.48 -7.48 1.65
CA LEU A 14 0.53 -6.32 2.55
C LEU A 14 -0.74 -5.48 2.45
N CYS A 15 -1.23 -5.23 1.23
CA CYS A 15 -2.49 -4.51 1.04
C CYS A 15 -3.69 -5.31 1.56
N LEU A 16 -3.73 -6.64 1.40
CA LEU A 16 -4.82 -7.47 1.93
C LEU A 16 -4.88 -7.50 3.46
N LEU A 17 -3.80 -7.19 4.17
CA LEU A 17 -3.86 -7.04 5.63
C LEU A 17 -4.84 -5.92 6.05
N SER A 18 -5.15 -4.97 5.16
CA SER A 18 -6.16 -3.95 5.40
C SER A 18 -7.56 -4.53 5.62
N VAL A 19 -7.84 -5.76 5.18
CA VAL A 19 -9.11 -6.47 5.46
C VAL A 19 -9.36 -6.56 6.97
N VAL A 20 -8.31 -6.75 7.77
CA VAL A 20 -8.41 -6.73 9.23
C VAL A 20 -8.97 -5.38 9.70
N GLY A 21 -8.51 -4.28 9.09
CA GLY A 21 -8.98 -2.92 9.33
C GLY A 21 -10.46 -2.65 8.99
N LEU A 22 -11.16 -3.55 8.30
CA LEU A 22 -12.63 -3.45 8.14
C LEU A 22 -13.40 -3.98 9.35
N PHE A 23 -12.90 -5.04 9.98
CA PHE A 23 -13.62 -5.75 11.04
C PHE A 23 -13.13 -5.38 12.44
N LEU A 24 -11.91 -4.85 12.56
CA LEU A 24 -11.30 -4.53 13.85
C LEU A 24 -12.09 -3.42 14.57
N PRO A 25 -12.38 -3.51 15.87
CA PRO A 25 -13.00 -2.41 16.61
C PRO A 25 -12.11 -1.15 16.57
N PHE A 26 -12.73 0.04 16.56
CA PHE A 26 -12.00 1.30 16.42
C PHE A 26 -10.99 1.52 17.58
N SER A 27 -11.31 1.04 18.78
CA SER A 27 -10.41 1.05 19.94
C SER A 27 -9.10 0.25 19.72
N ALA A 28 -9.16 -0.84 18.94
CA ALA A 28 -7.96 -1.59 18.58
C ALA A 28 -7.16 -0.88 17.48
N CYS A 29 -7.82 -0.20 16.53
CA CYS A 29 -7.13 0.69 15.59
C CYS A 29 -6.38 1.81 16.31
N GLU A 30 -7.01 2.45 17.31
CA GLU A 30 -6.35 3.45 18.16
C GLU A 30 -5.17 2.87 18.94
N SER A 31 -5.32 1.65 19.47
CA SER A 31 -4.24 1.00 20.21
C SER A 31 -3.01 0.76 19.33
N ILE A 32 -3.23 0.35 18.07
CA ILE A 32 -2.15 0.23 17.07
C ILE A 32 -1.57 1.62 16.78
N ALA A 33 -2.41 2.63 16.56
CA ALA A 33 -1.97 3.98 16.25
C ALA A 33 -1.08 4.58 17.35
N LYS A 34 -1.41 4.32 18.62
CA LYS A 34 -0.59 4.70 19.78
C LYS A 34 0.81 4.10 19.76
N VAL A 35 0.97 2.85 19.32
CA VAL A 35 2.29 2.21 19.18
C VAL A 35 3.19 2.97 18.19
N PHE A 36 2.59 3.57 17.17
CA PHE A 36 3.29 4.36 16.16
C PHE A 36 3.36 5.87 16.49
N GLY A 37 2.94 6.28 17.69
CA GLY A 37 3.06 7.64 18.19
C GLY A 37 1.87 8.56 17.90
N VAL A 38 0.72 8.01 17.45
CA VAL A 38 -0.52 8.78 17.28
C VAL A 38 -1.29 8.75 18.61
N GLU A 39 -1.49 9.92 19.23
CA GLU A 39 -2.07 10.00 20.58
C GLU A 39 -3.50 9.46 20.65
N SER A 40 -4.41 9.96 19.79
CA SER A 40 -5.79 9.48 19.66
C SER A 40 -6.40 9.97 18.35
N PHE A 41 -7.31 9.19 17.78
CA PHE A 41 -8.07 9.66 16.64
C PHE A 41 -9.18 10.62 17.12
N PRO A 42 -9.54 11.64 16.33
CA PRO A 42 -10.72 12.44 16.62
C PRO A 42 -11.97 11.53 16.62
N ASP A 43 -12.80 11.65 17.66
CA ASP A 43 -14.08 10.95 17.74
C ASP A 43 -15.09 11.63 16.80
N SER A 44 -14.94 11.31 15.51
CA SER A 44 -15.70 11.88 14.42
C SER A 44 -16.16 10.76 13.49
N PRO A 45 -17.45 10.74 13.11
CA PRO A 45 -17.96 9.79 12.12
C PRO A 45 -17.17 9.81 10.80
N LEU A 46 -16.59 10.95 10.44
CA LEU A 46 -15.78 11.11 9.23
C LEU A 46 -14.47 10.31 9.32
N VAL A 47 -13.82 10.28 10.49
CA VAL A 47 -12.57 9.54 10.69
C VAL A 47 -12.85 8.04 10.69
N MET A 48 -13.91 7.61 11.38
CA MET A 48 -14.32 6.20 11.38
C MET A 48 -14.66 5.73 9.96
N TYR A 49 -15.46 6.51 9.22
CA TYR A 49 -15.78 6.24 7.83
C TYR A 49 -14.51 6.18 6.96
N GLY A 50 -13.60 7.15 7.12
CA GLY A 50 -12.34 7.23 6.38
C GLY A 50 -11.47 5.99 6.58
N VAL A 51 -11.27 5.55 7.82
CA VAL A 51 -10.46 4.35 8.13
C VAL A 51 -11.06 3.10 7.47
N ARG A 52 -12.39 2.93 7.51
CA ARG A 52 -13.07 1.79 6.89
C ARG A 52 -13.00 1.84 5.36
N LEU A 53 -13.24 3.01 4.77
CA LEU A 53 -13.18 3.19 3.32
C LEU A 53 -11.77 2.96 2.79
N MET A 54 -10.74 3.49 3.48
CA MET A 54 -9.35 3.23 3.13
C MET A 54 -9.04 1.74 3.23
N SER A 55 -9.46 1.08 4.31
CA SER A 55 -9.29 -0.36 4.49
C SER A 55 -9.90 -1.18 3.35
N ALA A 56 -11.14 -0.86 2.95
CA ALA A 56 -11.81 -1.49 1.81
C ALA A 56 -11.09 -1.23 0.49
N THR A 57 -10.60 -0.01 0.29
CA THR A 57 -9.88 0.39 -0.92
C THR A 57 -8.57 -0.38 -1.05
N TYR A 58 -7.76 -0.44 0.02
CA TYR A 58 -6.52 -1.21 0.02
C TYR A 58 -6.75 -2.72 -0.11
N ALA A 59 -7.88 -3.24 0.39
CA ALA A 59 -8.21 -4.64 0.18
C ALA A 59 -8.44 -4.94 -1.30
N ALA A 60 -9.18 -4.07 -2.01
CA ALA A 60 -9.37 -4.17 -3.45
C ALA A 60 -8.05 -4.02 -4.23
N VAL A 61 -7.19 -3.08 -3.83
CA VAL A 61 -5.84 -2.92 -4.39
C VAL A 61 -5.00 -4.18 -4.17
N GLY A 62 -5.11 -4.83 -3.02
CA GLY A 62 -4.41 -6.09 -2.72
C GLY A 62 -4.84 -7.22 -3.65
N VAL A 63 -6.15 -7.39 -3.86
CA VAL A 63 -6.69 -8.34 -4.85
C VAL A 63 -6.16 -8.02 -6.25
N PHE A 64 -6.16 -6.74 -6.65
CA PHE A 64 -5.62 -6.32 -7.93
C PHE A 64 -4.14 -6.71 -8.11
N PHE A 65 -3.29 -6.48 -7.11
CA PHE A 65 -1.89 -6.90 -7.15
C PHE A 65 -1.72 -8.42 -7.24
N ILE A 66 -2.55 -9.20 -6.56
CA ILE A 66 -2.54 -10.67 -6.65
C ILE A 66 -2.90 -11.13 -8.06
N ILE A 67 -3.92 -10.54 -8.68
CA ILE A 67 -4.28 -10.83 -10.08
C ILE A 67 -3.09 -10.59 -11.00
N LEU A 68 -2.41 -9.44 -10.86
CA LEU A 68 -1.19 -9.15 -11.62
C LEU A 68 -0.07 -10.16 -11.31
N ALA A 69 0.06 -10.62 -10.07
CA ALA A 69 1.10 -11.56 -9.66
C ALA A 69 0.94 -12.96 -10.28
N LEU A 70 -0.30 -13.39 -10.56
CA LEU A 70 -0.58 -14.70 -11.18
C LEU A 70 0.06 -14.80 -12.57
N ARG A 71 -0.18 -13.79 -13.42
CA ARG A 71 0.29 -13.75 -14.82
C ARG A 71 0.78 -12.35 -15.25
N PRO A 72 1.90 -11.85 -14.70
CA PRO A 72 2.30 -10.45 -14.87
C PRO A 72 2.59 -10.04 -16.33
N MET A 73 3.04 -10.97 -17.18
CA MET A 73 3.35 -10.65 -18.58
C MET A 73 2.09 -10.49 -19.44
N ASP A 74 0.99 -11.16 -19.08
CA ASP A 74 -0.27 -11.12 -19.83
C ASP A 74 -0.96 -9.75 -19.69
N TYR A 75 -0.64 -9.00 -18.63
CA TYR A 75 -1.25 -7.71 -18.32
C TYR A 75 -0.50 -6.50 -18.90
N GLY A 76 0.62 -6.70 -19.60
CA GLY A 76 1.31 -5.65 -20.35
C GLY A 76 1.64 -4.40 -19.54
N VAL A 77 0.98 -3.27 -19.88
CA VAL A 77 1.22 -1.93 -19.30
C VAL A 77 0.63 -1.78 -17.89
N LEU A 78 -0.32 -2.63 -17.48
CA LEU A 78 -0.92 -2.53 -16.14
C LEU A 78 0.12 -2.78 -15.03
N VAL A 79 1.10 -3.65 -15.27
CA VAL A 79 2.16 -3.94 -14.28
C VAL A 79 3.06 -2.72 -14.00
N PRO A 80 3.72 -2.09 -15.01
CA PRO A 80 4.53 -0.91 -14.74
C PRO A 80 3.69 0.28 -14.26
N PHE A 81 2.44 0.41 -14.72
CA PHE A 81 1.52 1.42 -14.20
C PHE A 81 1.24 1.20 -12.70
N SER A 82 0.98 -0.04 -12.27
CA SER A 82 0.76 -0.35 -10.85
C SER A 82 1.98 -0.04 -9.98
N GLY A 83 3.19 -0.27 -10.50
CA GLY A 83 4.44 0.11 -9.84
C GLY A 83 4.59 1.62 -9.71
N LEU A 84 4.35 2.38 -10.79
CA LEU A 84 4.41 3.85 -10.77
C LEU A 84 3.32 4.46 -9.89
N ALA A 85 2.11 3.90 -9.89
CA ALA A 85 1.02 4.32 -9.01
C ALA A 85 1.40 4.11 -7.54
N ALA A 86 2.02 2.98 -7.20
CA ALA A 86 2.53 2.75 -5.84
C ALA A 86 3.61 3.77 -5.44
N VAL A 87 4.54 4.10 -6.35
CA VAL A 87 5.53 5.16 -6.10
C VAL A 87 4.85 6.50 -5.85
N PHE A 88 3.88 6.87 -6.69
CA PHE A 88 3.11 8.11 -6.53
C PHE A 88 2.42 8.17 -5.16
N VAL A 89 1.71 7.10 -4.76
CA VAL A 89 1.07 7.00 -3.44
C VAL A 89 2.09 7.16 -2.32
N GLY A 90 3.22 6.45 -2.40
CA GLY A 90 4.25 6.52 -1.35
C GLY A 90 4.88 7.90 -1.23
N VAL A 91 5.12 8.60 -2.34
CA VAL A 91 5.64 9.98 -2.35
C VAL A 91 4.60 10.95 -1.76
N VAL A 92 3.33 10.85 -2.16
CA VAL A 92 2.25 11.69 -1.63
C VAL A 92 2.09 11.45 -0.13
N CYS A 93 2.05 10.20 0.34
CA CYS A 93 2.01 9.86 1.77
C CYS A 93 3.20 10.46 2.53
N GLY A 94 4.41 10.40 1.97
CA GLY A 94 5.61 10.97 2.58
C GLY A 94 5.54 12.49 2.71
N ILE A 95 5.18 13.19 1.62
CA ILE A 95 5.06 14.66 1.61
C ILE A 95 3.93 15.10 2.55
N THR A 96 2.74 14.51 2.43
CA THR A 96 1.61 14.88 3.28
C THR A 96 1.90 14.61 4.75
N GLY A 97 2.48 13.44 5.09
CA GLY A 97 2.86 13.11 6.46
C GLY A 97 3.79 14.14 7.10
N LEU A 98 4.78 14.62 6.33
CA LEU A 98 5.67 15.71 6.77
C LEU A 98 4.92 17.05 6.92
N VAL A 99 4.08 17.42 5.94
CA VAL A 99 3.35 18.69 5.94
C VAL A 99 2.36 18.80 7.10
N VAL A 100 1.67 17.70 7.45
CA VAL A 100 0.68 17.70 8.54
C VAL A 100 1.30 17.44 9.91
N GLY A 101 2.62 17.23 9.99
CA GLY A 101 3.32 16.94 11.25
C GLY A 101 2.96 15.58 11.86
N MET A 102 2.63 14.58 11.05
CA MET A 102 2.35 13.22 11.52
C MET A 102 3.61 12.56 12.10
N PRO A 103 3.46 11.65 13.08
CA PRO A 103 4.57 10.86 13.59
C PRO A 103 5.31 10.15 12.44
N VAL A 104 6.64 10.28 12.40
CA VAL A 104 7.46 9.78 11.30
C VAL A 104 7.28 8.28 11.09
N LEU A 105 7.18 7.51 12.17
CA LEU A 105 6.97 6.06 12.10
C LEU A 105 5.63 5.67 11.46
N TRP A 106 4.60 6.52 11.57
CA TRP A 106 3.29 6.25 10.99
C TRP A 106 3.34 6.31 9.47
N PHE A 107 3.68 7.48 8.91
CA PHE A 107 3.62 7.66 7.47
C PHE A 107 4.77 6.97 6.72
N LEU A 108 5.93 6.72 7.37
CA LEU A 108 7.00 5.93 6.74
C LEU A 108 6.58 4.47 6.53
N GLY A 109 5.69 3.94 7.38
CA GLY A 109 5.10 2.62 7.22
C GLY A 109 4.36 2.45 5.89
N ASP A 110 3.75 3.51 5.38
CA ASP A 110 3.09 3.52 4.07
C ASP A 110 4.05 3.96 2.97
N SER A 111 4.77 5.06 3.19
CA SER A 111 5.59 5.73 2.17
C SER A 111 6.72 4.84 1.65
N VAL A 112 7.53 4.28 2.55
CA VAL A 112 8.74 3.54 2.16
C VAL A 112 8.40 2.25 1.42
N PRO A 113 7.50 1.37 1.93
CA PRO A 113 7.15 0.15 1.20
C PRO A 113 6.52 0.44 -0.16
N CYS A 114 5.65 1.45 -0.27
CA CYS A 114 5.03 1.84 -1.54
C CYS A 114 6.06 2.30 -2.58
N VAL A 115 7.01 3.16 -2.20
CA VAL A 115 8.07 3.61 -3.11
C VAL A 115 9.00 2.47 -3.49
N VAL A 116 9.49 1.70 -2.51
CA VAL A 116 10.46 0.62 -2.76
C VAL A 116 9.84 -0.48 -3.63
N LEU A 117 8.66 -1.00 -3.26
CA LEU A 117 8.00 -2.03 -4.04
C LEU A 117 7.58 -1.53 -5.42
N GLY A 118 7.11 -0.28 -5.52
CA GLY A 118 6.73 0.31 -6.80
C GLY A 118 7.90 0.43 -7.78
N VAL A 119 9.06 0.92 -7.31
CA VAL A 119 10.30 0.97 -8.11
C VAL A 119 10.75 -0.43 -8.51
N LEU A 120 10.75 -1.39 -7.58
CA LEU A 120 11.16 -2.77 -7.87
C LEU A 120 10.26 -3.42 -8.92
N VAL A 121 8.94 -3.24 -8.84
CA VAL A 121 7.98 -3.73 -9.85
C VAL A 121 8.30 -3.14 -11.22
N PHE A 122 8.53 -1.84 -11.31
CA PHE A 122 8.86 -1.17 -12.58
C PHE A 122 10.18 -1.67 -13.17
N VAL A 123 11.24 -1.76 -12.35
CA VAL A 123 12.57 -2.22 -12.76
C VAL A 123 12.52 -3.68 -13.21
N PHE A 124 11.91 -4.57 -12.44
CA PHE A 124 11.83 -6.00 -12.79
C PHE A 124 10.91 -6.26 -13.97
N TRP A 125 9.87 -5.45 -14.18
CA TRP A 125 9.07 -5.51 -15.42
C TRP A 125 9.92 -5.14 -16.64
N ARG A 126 10.69 -4.04 -16.56
CA ARG A 126 11.57 -3.63 -17.66
C ARG A 126 12.59 -4.70 -18.00
N GLN A 127 13.24 -5.29 -16.99
CA GLN A 127 14.18 -6.40 -17.18
C GLN A 127 13.51 -7.64 -17.79
N ALA A 128 12.30 -8.00 -17.34
CA ALA A 128 11.57 -9.13 -17.89
C ALA A 128 11.17 -8.93 -19.35
N LYS A 129 10.88 -7.69 -19.76
CA LYS A 129 10.56 -7.34 -21.14
C LYS A 129 11.78 -7.34 -22.06
N THR A 130 12.97 -6.99 -21.56
CA THR A 130 14.21 -6.98 -22.36
C THR A 130 14.80 -8.38 -22.57
N ASN A 131 14.50 -9.33 -21.68
CA ASN A 131 15.01 -10.71 -21.74
C ASN A 131 14.08 -11.68 -22.49
N ASN A 132 12.96 -11.20 -23.03
CA ASN A 132 12.01 -11.93 -23.88
C ASN A 132 12.07 -11.39 -25.30
#